data_AF-A0A527WDY9-F1
#
_entry.id   AF-A0A527WDY9-F1
#
_cell.length_a   1.000
_cell.length_b   1.000
_cell.length_c   1.000
_cell.angle_alpha   90.00
_cell.angle_beta   90.00
_cell.angle_gamma   90.00
#
_symmetry.space_group_name_H-M   'P 1'
#
loop_
_entity.id
_entity.type
_entity.pdbx_description
1 polymer ?
#
loop_
_entity_poly.entity_id
_entity_poly.type
_entity_poly.pdbx_seq_one_letter_code
_entity_poly.pdbx_strand_id
1 'polypeptide(L)'
;MRRFPVHGRGATCRDVFAFTVRLWNRQPARLAIIMTAMLASTLADVLMPLYSGRLIDAVSRAANAAAPASDSAVAAFSVPIALALGGIAMRHVAFIGLSDLVLKMISDVATEAFHHVQRFSTDWHANSFAGSTVRKITRGMWALDLLNSTILVTLLPSFVILIGSTVLLGWHWPVMGVIFACGSLVYLAFSISLSLGYVAPAASLANRWDTRLSGALADAVSCNAVVKGFGAEVREDERLANIMTKWRHRARRSWVRGTIIGSTQGVTLVALRVAVVGYAL
;
A
#
# COMPACT_ATOMS: atom_id res chain seq x y z
N MET A 1 13.98 43.67 -1.32
CA MET A 1 13.57 42.28 -1.62
C MET A 1 13.06 41.62 -0.34
N ARG A 2 11.75 41.66 -0.08
CA ARG A 2 11.13 40.94 1.05
C ARG A 2 10.98 39.48 0.65
N ARG A 3 11.76 38.59 1.29
CA ARG A 3 11.60 37.13 1.13
C ARG A 3 10.26 36.75 1.74
N PHE A 4 9.28 36.39 0.90
CA PHE A 4 8.09 35.70 1.37
C PHE A 4 8.55 34.43 2.09
N PRO A 5 8.08 34.16 3.32
CA PRO A 5 8.33 32.90 3.96
C PRO A 5 7.61 31.83 3.14
N VAL A 6 8.40 31.01 2.44
CA VAL A 6 7.94 29.74 1.88
C VAL A 6 7.33 28.97 3.06
N HIS A 7 6.01 28.81 3.05
CA HIS A 7 5.29 28.05 4.07
C HIS A 7 5.77 26.60 4.01
N GLY A 8 6.80 26.30 4.78
CA GLY A 8 7.49 25.01 4.87
C GLY A 8 6.78 23.99 5.77
N ARG A 9 5.47 24.12 5.99
CA ARG A 9 4.69 23.02 6.56
C ARG A 9 4.27 22.12 5.41
N GLY A 10 5.17 21.21 5.02
CA GLY A 10 4.76 20.06 4.22
C GLY A 10 3.57 19.40 4.89
N ALA A 11 2.57 18.98 4.11
CA ALA A 11 1.39 18.31 4.64
C ALA A 11 1.84 17.19 5.58
N THR A 12 1.39 17.25 6.83
CA THR A 12 1.72 16.21 7.80
C THR A 12 0.96 14.94 7.41
N CYS A 13 1.45 13.76 7.79
CA CYS A 13 0.70 12.51 7.55
C CYS A 13 -0.75 12.63 8.06
N ARG A 14 -0.96 13.34 9.18
CA ARG A 14 -2.28 13.64 9.74
C ARG A 14 -3.19 14.36 8.75
N ASP A 15 -2.68 15.34 8.00
CA ASP A 15 -3.49 16.11 7.04
C ASP A 15 -3.92 15.24 5.86
N VAL A 16 -3.03 14.33 5.41
CA VAL A 16 -3.34 13.35 4.35
C VAL A 16 -4.40 12.37 4.82
N PHE A 17 -4.27 11.79 6.03
CA PHE A 17 -5.29 10.90 6.57
C PHE A 17 -6.62 11.62 6.79
N ALA A 18 -6.62 12.84 7.32
CA ALA A 18 -7.83 13.63 7.49
C ALA A 18 -8.51 13.94 6.15
N PHE A 19 -7.72 14.18 5.09
CA PHE A 19 -8.23 14.32 3.74
C PHE A 19 -8.90 13.03 3.26
N THR A 20 -8.23 11.89 3.35
CA THR A 20 -8.78 10.59 2.93
C THR A 20 -10.05 10.22 3.69
N VAL A 21 -10.10 10.44 5.00
CA VAL A 21 -11.29 10.18 5.84
C VAL A 21 -12.49 11.03 5.40
N ARG A 22 -12.28 12.29 5.01
CA ARG A 22 -13.37 13.12 4.46
C ARG A 22 -13.94 12.53 3.17
N LEU A 23 -13.10 11.93 2.32
CA LEU A 23 -13.57 11.28 1.09
C LEU A 23 -14.31 9.97 1.39
N TRP A 24 -13.86 9.20 2.38
CA TRP A 24 -14.57 8.01 2.85
C TRP A 24 -15.95 8.31 3.42
N ASN A 25 -16.09 9.42 4.16
CA ASN A 25 -17.38 9.86 4.70
C ASN A 25 -18.39 10.22 3.60
N ARG A 26 -17.96 10.47 2.35
CA ARG A 26 -18.87 10.64 1.21
C ARG A 26 -19.42 9.32 0.68
N GLN A 27 -18.82 8.18 1.02
CA GLN A 27 -19.16 6.84 0.52
C GLN A 27 -19.15 5.76 1.63
N PRO A 28 -19.86 5.96 2.77
CA PRO A 28 -19.75 5.09 3.93
C PRO A 28 -20.24 3.66 3.66
N ALA A 29 -21.27 3.49 2.83
CA ALA A 29 -21.80 2.17 2.48
C ALA A 29 -20.78 1.30 1.71
N ARG A 30 -20.09 1.90 0.73
CA ARG A 30 -19.04 1.19 -0.04
C ARG A 30 -17.87 0.82 0.85
N LEU A 31 -17.44 1.75 1.71
CA LEU A 31 -16.39 1.47 2.68
C LEU A 31 -16.79 0.32 3.60
N ALA A 32 -18.01 0.33 4.14
CA ALA A 32 -18.51 -0.74 5.01
C ALA A 32 -18.48 -2.10 4.30
N ILE A 33 -18.93 -2.19 3.04
CA ILE A 33 -18.88 -3.42 2.24
C ILE A 33 -17.45 -3.92 2.06
N ILE A 34 -16.51 -3.04 1.71
CA ILE A 34 -15.10 -3.41 1.53
C ILE A 34 -14.51 -3.93 2.84
N MET A 35 -14.74 -3.21 3.94
CA MET A 35 -14.25 -3.57 5.26
C MET A 35 -14.80 -4.92 5.71
N THR A 36 -16.12 -5.14 5.61
CA THR A 36 -16.75 -6.40 6.04
C THR A 36 -16.33 -7.58 5.16
N ALA A 37 -16.30 -7.40 3.84
CA ALA A 37 -15.87 -8.44 2.91
C ALA A 37 -14.38 -8.79 3.11
N MET A 38 -13.52 -7.79 3.32
CA MET A 38 -12.10 -8.03 3.59
C MET A 38 -11.89 -8.74 4.94
N LEU A 39 -12.62 -8.34 5.98
CA LEU A 39 -12.59 -9.01 7.28
C LEU A 39 -13.08 -10.46 7.19
N ALA A 40 -14.17 -10.71 6.47
CA ALA A 40 -14.70 -12.06 6.26
C ALA A 40 -13.70 -12.95 5.50
N SER A 41 -13.04 -12.40 4.47
CA SER A 41 -11.97 -13.09 3.74
C SER A 41 -10.79 -13.43 4.65
N THR A 42 -10.34 -12.45 5.44
CA THR A 42 -9.23 -12.62 6.39
C THR A 42 -9.56 -13.68 7.44
N LEU A 43 -10.80 -13.68 7.94
CA LEU A 43 -11.25 -14.68 8.91
C LEU A 43 -11.25 -16.09 8.30
N ALA A 44 -11.67 -16.24 7.04
CA ALA A 44 -11.60 -17.52 6.34
C ALA A 44 -10.16 -18.04 6.24
N ASP A 45 -9.19 -17.17 5.92
CA ASP A 45 -7.77 -17.52 5.86
C ASP A 45 -7.21 -17.93 7.23
N VAL A 46 -7.62 -17.25 8.31
CA VAL A 46 -7.20 -17.59 9.69
C VAL A 46 -7.83 -18.89 10.19
N LEU A 47 -9.05 -19.21 9.77
CA LEU A 47 -9.73 -20.45 10.15
C LEU A 47 -9.21 -21.66 9.36
N MET A 48 -8.59 -21.45 8.20
CA MET A 48 -8.12 -22.52 7.32
C MET A 48 -7.21 -23.55 8.04
N PRO A 49 -6.16 -23.17 8.80
CA PRO A 49 -5.31 -24.14 9.49
C PRO A 49 -6.05 -24.96 10.55
N LEU A 50 -7.02 -24.36 11.26
CA LEU A 50 -7.79 -25.06 12.30
C LEU A 50 -8.65 -26.18 11.70
N TYR A 51 -9.30 -25.92 10.56
CA TYR A 51 -10.11 -26.93 9.88
C TYR A 51 -9.26 -27.93 9.09
N SER A 52 -8.10 -27.51 8.57
CA SER A 52 -7.12 -28.44 8.00
C SER A 52 -6.59 -29.44 9.04
N GLY A 53 -6.33 -29.00 10.28
CA GLY A 53 -5.99 -29.90 11.38
C GLY A 53 -7.06 -30.96 11.65
N ARG A 54 -8.34 -30.57 11.65
CA ARG A 54 -9.47 -31.51 11.81
C ARG A 54 -9.60 -32.51 10.66
N LEU A 55 -9.26 -32.09 9.44
CA LEU A 55 -9.19 -32.99 8.28
C LEU A 55 -8.08 -34.03 8.46
N ILE A 56 -6.89 -33.62 8.89
CA ILE A 56 -5.77 -34.53 9.17
C ILE A 56 -6.14 -35.50 10.31
N ASP A 57 -6.79 -35.02 11.37
CA ASP A 57 -7.28 -35.86 12.47
C ASP A 57 -8.34 -36.87 11.99
N ALA A 58 -9.25 -36.47 11.11
CA ALA A 58 -10.28 -37.36 10.57
C ALA A 58 -9.67 -38.44 9.66
N VAL A 59 -8.72 -38.06 8.80
CA VAL A 59 -8.01 -39.00 7.91
C VAL A 59 -7.14 -39.98 8.71
N SER A 60 -6.41 -39.50 9.72
CA SER A 60 -5.57 -40.36 10.57
C SER A 60 -6.40 -41.33 11.41
N ARG A 61 -7.58 -40.93 11.92
CA ARG A 61 -8.51 -41.85 12.60
C ARG A 61 -9.11 -42.86 11.64
N ALA A 62 -9.50 -42.45 10.44
CA ALA A 62 -10.03 -43.34 9.41
C ALA A 62 -9.00 -44.37 8.95
N ALA A 63 -7.71 -44.00 8.87
CA ALA A 63 -6.62 -44.92 8.58
C ALA A 63 -6.39 -45.98 9.67
N ASN A 64 -6.75 -45.69 10.92
CA ASN A 64 -6.56 -46.56 12.08
C ASN A 64 -7.82 -47.37 12.48
N ALA A 65 -8.99 -47.11 11.86
CA ALA A 65 -10.25 -47.76 12.19
C ALA A 65 -10.71 -48.70 11.06
N ALA A 66 -11.08 -49.94 11.39
CA ALA A 66 -11.54 -50.96 10.45
C ALA A 66 -12.98 -50.77 9.91
N ALA A 67 -13.60 -49.59 10.11
CA ALA A 67 -14.98 -49.32 9.74
C ALA A 67 -15.10 -48.02 8.89
N PRO A 68 -16.05 -47.95 7.94
CA PRO A 68 -16.17 -46.83 7.01
C PRO A 68 -16.71 -45.57 7.71
N ALA A 69 -15.82 -44.64 8.06
CA ALA A 69 -16.16 -43.32 8.60
C ALA A 69 -16.47 -42.30 7.49
N SER A 70 -17.34 -42.66 6.53
CA SER A 70 -17.56 -41.89 5.29
C SER A 70 -18.13 -40.48 5.54
N ASP A 71 -19.10 -40.33 6.45
CA ASP A 71 -19.77 -39.04 6.66
C ASP A 71 -18.89 -38.00 7.37
N SER A 72 -18.02 -38.45 8.27
CA SER A 72 -17.10 -37.56 9.01
C SER A 72 -15.95 -37.06 8.12
N ALA A 73 -15.47 -37.90 7.19
CA ALA A 73 -14.42 -37.53 6.25
C ALA A 73 -14.91 -36.51 5.21
N VAL A 74 -16.14 -36.66 4.70
CA VAL A 74 -16.72 -35.72 3.72
C VAL A 74 -16.98 -34.35 4.36
N ALA A 75 -17.48 -34.30 5.60
CA ALA A 75 -17.66 -33.05 6.33
C ALA A 75 -16.33 -32.34 6.67
N ALA A 76 -15.30 -33.11 7.03
CA ALA A 76 -13.97 -32.55 7.30
C ALA A 76 -13.30 -31.98 6.04
N PHE A 77 -13.66 -32.49 4.86
CA PHE A 77 -13.14 -32.02 3.56
C PHE A 77 -13.94 -30.84 2.98
N SER A 78 -15.26 -30.83 3.14
CA SER A 78 -16.14 -29.82 2.54
C SER A 78 -16.01 -28.44 3.21
N VAL A 79 -15.75 -28.39 4.53
CA VAL A 79 -15.65 -27.11 5.27
C VAL A 79 -14.41 -26.28 4.87
N PRO A 80 -13.18 -26.81 4.79
CA PRO A 80 -12.03 -26.08 4.27
C PRO A 80 -12.23 -25.55 2.84
N ILE A 81 -12.87 -26.34 1.97
CA ILE A 81 -13.17 -25.92 0.59
C ILE A 81 -14.17 -24.77 0.58
N ALA A 82 -15.26 -24.88 1.35
CA ALA A 82 -16.24 -23.81 1.48
C ALA A 82 -15.60 -22.52 2.04
N LEU A 83 -14.69 -22.64 3.02
CA LEU A 83 -13.92 -21.50 3.54
C LEU A 83 -12.98 -20.90 2.48
N ALA A 84 -12.27 -21.72 1.72
CA ALA A 84 -11.40 -21.25 0.64
C ALA A 84 -12.20 -20.47 -0.41
N LEU A 85 -13.27 -21.08 -0.93
CA LEU A 85 -14.11 -20.47 -1.97
C LEU A 85 -14.84 -19.23 -1.45
N GLY A 86 -15.36 -19.28 -0.23
CA GLY A 86 -15.99 -18.14 0.44
C GLY A 86 -15.00 -16.99 0.67
N GLY A 87 -13.79 -17.31 1.14
CA GLY A 87 -12.70 -16.35 1.32
C GLY A 87 -12.29 -15.67 0.02
N ILE A 88 -12.19 -16.44 -1.08
CA ILE A 88 -11.92 -15.93 -2.43
C ILE A 88 -13.07 -15.02 -2.90
N ALA A 89 -14.33 -15.46 -2.77
CA ALA A 89 -15.50 -14.67 -3.16
C ALA A 89 -15.57 -13.33 -2.41
N MET A 90 -15.37 -13.36 -1.08
CA MET A 90 -15.36 -12.15 -0.25
C MET A 90 -14.20 -11.22 -0.62
N ARG A 91 -13.03 -11.78 -0.93
CA ARG A 91 -11.90 -10.99 -1.43
C ARG A 91 -12.21 -10.32 -2.76
N HIS A 92 -12.85 -11.03 -3.69
CA HIS A 92 -13.29 -10.45 -4.96
C HIS A 92 -14.29 -9.31 -4.76
N VAL A 93 -15.29 -9.48 -3.89
CA VAL A 93 -16.24 -8.41 -3.55
C VAL A 93 -15.51 -7.18 -3.00
N ALA A 94 -14.53 -7.38 -2.10
CA ALA A 94 -13.76 -6.28 -1.55
C ALA A 94 -12.93 -5.54 -2.62
N PHE A 95 -12.31 -6.26 -3.56
CA PHE A 95 -11.54 -5.65 -4.65
C PHE A 95 -12.41 -4.88 -5.65
N ILE A 96 -13.59 -5.40 -6.00
CA ILE A 96 -14.55 -4.68 -6.84
C ILE A 96 -15.01 -3.40 -6.12
N GLY A 97 -15.44 -3.53 -4.86
CA GLY A 97 -15.85 -2.38 -4.05
C GLY A 97 -14.76 -1.32 -3.91
N LEU A 98 -13.50 -1.74 -3.73
CA LEU A 98 -12.35 -0.86 -3.66
C LEU A 98 -12.13 -0.10 -4.97
N SER A 99 -12.23 -0.81 -6.10
CA SER A 99 -12.09 -0.20 -7.43
C SER A 99 -13.14 0.89 -7.63
N ASP A 100 -14.41 0.61 -7.29
CA ASP A 100 -15.50 1.57 -7.39
C ASP A 100 -15.35 2.77 -6.45
N LEU A 101 -14.87 2.52 -5.22
CA LEU A 101 -14.58 3.57 -4.24
C LEU A 101 -13.48 4.51 -4.74
N VAL A 102 -12.35 3.94 -5.15
CA VAL A 102 -11.16 4.67 -5.58
C VAL A 102 -11.42 5.44 -6.88
N LEU A 103 -12.06 4.83 -7.88
CA LEU A 103 -12.39 5.51 -9.14
C LEU A 103 -13.31 6.71 -8.92
N LYS A 104 -14.30 6.58 -8.03
CA LYS A 104 -15.16 7.71 -7.66
C LYS A 104 -14.37 8.79 -6.91
N MET A 105 -13.54 8.42 -5.94
CA MET A 105 -12.67 9.37 -5.22
C MET A 105 -11.73 10.12 -6.17
N ILE A 106 -11.10 9.40 -7.09
CA ILE A 106 -10.20 9.95 -8.11
C ILE A 106 -10.94 10.96 -8.99
N SER A 107 -12.13 10.60 -9.49
CA SER A 107 -12.94 11.45 -10.36
C SER A 107 -13.39 12.72 -9.64
N ASP A 108 -13.85 12.60 -8.39
CA ASP A 108 -14.28 13.73 -7.57
C ASP A 108 -13.10 14.69 -7.31
N VAL A 109 -11.94 14.18 -6.92
CA VAL A 109 -10.73 15.01 -6.67
C VAL A 109 -10.21 15.66 -7.93
N ALA A 110 -10.18 14.94 -9.06
CA ALA A 110 -9.72 15.49 -10.33
C ALA A 110 -10.62 16.65 -10.79
N THR A 111 -11.94 16.48 -10.67
CA THR A 111 -12.92 17.51 -11.04
C THR A 111 -12.84 18.72 -10.11
N GLU A 112 -12.77 18.50 -8.79
CA GLU A 112 -12.64 19.57 -7.80
C GLU A 112 -11.33 20.36 -7.98
N ALA A 113 -10.22 19.66 -8.20
CA ALA A 113 -8.92 20.28 -8.46
C ALA A 113 -8.91 21.09 -9.76
N PHE A 114 -9.48 20.55 -10.85
CA PHE A 114 -9.58 21.25 -12.12
C PHE A 114 -10.40 22.53 -11.99
N HIS A 115 -11.56 22.45 -11.36
CA HIS A 115 -12.45 23.57 -11.11
C HIS A 115 -11.80 24.66 -10.25
N HIS A 116 -10.97 24.27 -9.29
CA HIS A 116 -10.21 25.22 -8.47
C HIS A 116 -9.08 25.89 -9.28
N VAL A 117 -8.33 25.12 -10.07
CA VAL A 117 -7.24 25.64 -10.90
C VAL A 117 -7.74 26.64 -11.94
N GLN A 118 -8.88 26.37 -12.58
CA GLN A 118 -9.47 27.28 -13.58
C GLN A 118 -9.89 28.65 -13.02
N ARG A 119 -10.01 28.78 -11.69
CA ARG A 119 -10.42 30.01 -11.01
C ARG A 119 -9.27 30.80 -10.42
N PHE A 120 -8.03 30.34 -10.62
CA PHE A 120 -6.87 31.13 -10.23
C PHE A 120 -6.72 32.38 -11.10
N SER A 121 -6.02 33.39 -10.56
CA SER A 121 -5.79 34.64 -11.26
C SER A 121 -4.95 34.43 -12.53
N THR A 122 -5.12 35.31 -13.52
CA THR A 122 -4.29 35.33 -14.72
C THR A 122 -2.80 35.44 -14.38
N ASP A 123 -2.45 36.18 -13.33
CA ASP A 123 -1.09 36.27 -12.81
C ASP A 123 -0.55 34.92 -12.32
N TRP A 124 -1.38 34.12 -11.63
CA TRP A 124 -0.98 32.77 -11.25
C TRP A 124 -0.76 31.88 -12.48
N HIS A 125 -1.64 31.97 -13.48
CA HIS A 125 -1.50 31.22 -14.73
C HIS A 125 -0.26 31.63 -15.54
N ALA A 126 0.12 32.91 -15.51
CA ALA A 126 1.34 33.41 -16.17
C ALA A 126 2.62 32.94 -15.47
N ASN A 127 2.59 32.83 -14.13
CA ASN A 127 3.77 32.50 -13.33
C ASN A 127 3.89 31.01 -12.96
N SER A 128 2.87 30.19 -13.26
CA SER A 128 2.84 28.77 -12.92
C SER A 128 3.00 27.90 -14.16
N PHE A 129 3.96 26.97 -14.13
CA PHE A 129 4.16 26.04 -15.23
C PHE A 129 3.03 25.01 -15.26
N ALA A 130 2.14 25.10 -16.25
CA ALA A 130 0.93 24.27 -16.38
C ALA A 130 1.22 22.76 -16.24
N GLY A 131 2.26 22.27 -16.91
CA GLY A 131 2.65 20.85 -16.84
C GLY A 131 3.03 20.39 -15.42
N SER A 132 3.63 21.27 -14.61
CA SER A 132 4.00 20.93 -13.23
C SER A 132 2.77 20.82 -12.32
N THR A 133 1.75 21.66 -12.56
CA THR A 133 0.47 21.62 -11.84
C THR A 133 -0.33 20.38 -12.22
N VAL A 134 -0.50 20.12 -13.52
CA VAL A 134 -1.17 18.91 -14.02
C VAL A 134 -0.57 17.67 -13.38
N ARG A 135 0.77 17.59 -13.34
CA ARG A 135 1.45 16.44 -12.74
C ARG A 135 1.29 16.33 -11.22
N LYS A 136 1.12 17.44 -10.50
CA LYS A 136 0.81 17.39 -9.06
C LYS A 136 -0.59 16.83 -8.83
N ILE A 137 -1.56 17.26 -9.63
CA ILE A 137 -2.95 16.77 -9.57
C ILE A 137 -3.01 15.29 -9.93
N THR A 138 -2.41 14.88 -11.05
CA THR A 138 -2.47 13.48 -11.48
C THR A 138 -1.78 12.56 -10.49
N ARG A 139 -0.59 12.92 -9.98
CA ARG A 139 0.06 12.13 -8.93
C ARG A 139 -0.74 12.08 -7.64
N GLY A 140 -1.36 13.19 -7.24
CA GLY A 140 -2.24 13.23 -6.07
C GLY A 140 -3.45 12.30 -6.21
N MET A 141 -4.10 12.30 -7.38
CA MET A 141 -5.24 11.42 -7.65
C MET A 141 -4.81 9.95 -7.63
N TRP A 142 -3.74 9.59 -8.33
CA TRP A 142 -3.27 8.20 -8.38
C TRP A 142 -2.69 7.71 -7.04
N ALA A 143 -2.18 8.61 -6.20
CA ALA A 143 -1.75 8.25 -4.85
C ALA A 143 -2.92 7.79 -3.97
N LEU A 144 -4.17 8.18 -4.27
CA LEU A 144 -5.35 7.68 -3.55
C LEU A 144 -5.54 6.18 -3.75
N ASP A 145 -5.28 5.66 -4.94
CA ASP A 145 -5.37 4.22 -5.20
C ASP A 145 -4.37 3.46 -4.32
N LEU A 146 -3.10 3.84 -4.39
CA LEU A 146 -2.05 3.24 -3.58
C LEU A 146 -2.37 3.33 -2.08
N LEU A 147 -2.80 4.50 -1.60
CA LEU A 147 -3.12 4.72 -0.20
C LEU A 147 -4.30 3.86 0.27
N ASN A 148 -5.40 3.83 -0.48
CA ASN A 148 -6.59 3.05 -0.14
C ASN A 148 -6.29 1.55 -0.18
N SER A 149 -5.63 1.07 -1.23
CA SER A 149 -5.21 -0.33 -1.34
C SER A 149 -4.28 -0.73 -0.19
N THR A 150 -3.35 0.15 0.19
CA THR A 150 -2.46 -0.11 1.34
C THR A 150 -3.25 -0.20 2.65
N ILE A 151 -4.17 0.74 2.92
CA ILE A 151 -4.90 0.76 4.19
C ILE A 151 -5.94 -0.37 4.28
N LEU A 152 -6.80 -0.49 3.27
CA LEU A 152 -7.98 -1.35 3.31
C LEU A 152 -7.67 -2.81 2.98
N VAL A 153 -6.70 -3.08 2.09
CA VAL A 153 -6.38 -4.44 1.64
C VAL A 153 -5.16 -5.02 2.33
N THR A 154 -4.16 -4.18 2.65
CA THR A 154 -2.91 -4.68 3.23
C THR A 154 -2.88 -4.52 4.75
N LEU A 155 -3.05 -3.30 5.25
CA LEU A 155 -2.91 -2.99 6.68
C LEU A 155 -4.06 -3.53 7.52
N LEU A 156 -5.30 -3.37 7.06
CA LEU A 156 -6.48 -3.82 7.81
C LEU A 156 -6.46 -5.33 8.10
N PRO A 157 -6.34 -6.24 7.10
CA PRO A 157 -6.17 -7.68 7.36
C PRO A 157 -4.99 -8.00 8.25
N SER A 158 -3.83 -7.38 7.97
CA SER A 158 -2.60 -7.64 8.74
C SER A 158 -2.78 -7.30 10.22
N PHE A 159 -3.46 -6.19 10.52
CA PHE A 159 -3.74 -5.76 11.88
C PHE A 159 -4.71 -6.71 12.59
N VAL A 160 -5.74 -7.17 11.88
CA VAL A 160 -6.74 -8.11 12.40
C VAL A 160 -6.11 -9.46 12.69
N ILE A 161 -5.28 -9.98 11.77
CA ILE A 161 -4.51 -11.21 11.98
C ILE A 161 -3.58 -11.02 13.18
N LEU A 162 -2.85 -9.92 13.24
CA LEU A 162 -1.90 -9.68 14.32
C LEU A 162 -2.58 -9.70 15.70
N ILE A 163 -3.67 -8.94 15.86
CA ILE A 163 -4.44 -8.91 17.10
C ILE A 163 -5.07 -10.26 17.36
N GLY A 164 -5.74 -10.85 16.36
CA GLY A 164 -6.43 -12.13 16.49
C GLY A 164 -5.49 -13.25 16.92
N SER A 165 -4.33 -13.37 16.26
CA SER A 165 -3.29 -14.33 16.64
C SER A 165 -2.75 -14.05 18.05
N THR A 166 -2.45 -12.80 18.39
CA THR A 166 -1.94 -12.44 19.72
C THR A 166 -2.92 -12.84 20.83
N VAL A 167 -4.21 -12.53 20.66
CA VAL A 167 -5.26 -12.87 21.62
C VAL A 167 -5.46 -14.38 21.71
N LEU A 168 -5.52 -15.08 20.58
CA LEU A 168 -5.72 -16.54 20.54
C LEU A 168 -4.55 -17.28 21.20
N LEU A 169 -3.32 -16.90 20.86
CA LEU A 169 -2.12 -17.45 21.49
C LEU A 169 -2.07 -17.13 22.99
N GLY A 170 -2.38 -15.88 23.39
CA GLY A 170 -2.41 -15.49 24.79
C GLY A 170 -3.47 -16.21 25.62
N TRP A 171 -4.61 -16.53 25.02
CA TRP A 171 -5.67 -17.29 25.69
C TRP A 171 -5.26 -18.74 25.96
N HIS A 172 -4.59 -19.36 25.00
CA HIS A 172 -4.25 -20.78 25.09
C HIS A 172 -2.92 -20.99 25.85
N TRP A 173 -1.94 -20.10 25.62
CA TRP A 173 -0.57 -20.16 26.16
C TRP A 173 -0.08 -18.74 26.49
N PRO A 174 -0.35 -18.20 27.71
CA PRO A 174 -0.10 -16.80 28.04
C PRO A 174 1.32 -16.31 27.76
N VAL A 175 2.34 -17.13 28.06
CA VAL A 175 3.74 -16.78 27.82
C VAL A 175 4.05 -16.63 26.33
N MET A 176 3.55 -17.55 25.50
CA MET A 176 3.69 -17.48 24.03
C MET A 176 2.98 -16.25 23.46
N GLY A 177 1.79 -15.93 23.96
CA GLY A 177 1.07 -14.72 23.60
C GLY A 177 1.87 -13.45 23.89
N VAL A 178 2.51 -13.36 25.07
CA VAL A 178 3.35 -12.22 25.43
C VAL A 178 4.59 -12.12 24.54
N ILE A 179 5.27 -13.23 24.26
CA ILE A 179 6.44 -13.26 23.37
C ILE A 179 6.06 -12.77 21.97
N PHE A 180 4.96 -13.28 21.42
CA PHE A 180 4.47 -12.87 20.11
C PHE A 180 4.02 -11.40 20.07
N ALA A 181 3.31 -10.94 21.09
CA ALA A 181 2.90 -9.54 21.24
C ALA A 181 4.11 -8.60 21.26
N CYS A 182 5.10 -8.89 22.11
CA CYS A 182 6.30 -8.05 22.22
C CYS A 182 7.11 -8.09 20.92
N GLY A 183 7.33 -9.27 20.34
CA GLY A 183 8.07 -9.43 19.09
C GLY A 183 7.41 -8.70 17.92
N SER A 184 6.08 -8.75 17.83
CA SER A 184 5.33 -8.01 16.80
C SER A 184 5.38 -6.50 16.98
N LEU A 185 5.31 -5.99 18.21
CA LEU A 185 5.48 -4.57 18.51
C LEU A 185 6.87 -4.07 18.12
N VAL A 186 7.92 -4.83 18.46
CA VAL A 186 9.30 -4.53 18.07
C VAL A 186 9.43 -4.53 16.55
N TYR A 187 8.89 -5.55 15.88
CA TYR A 187 8.88 -5.63 14.41
C TYR A 187 8.16 -4.44 13.76
N LEU A 188 7.00 -4.04 14.29
CA LEU A 188 6.23 -2.91 13.78
C LEU A 188 7.00 -1.60 13.96
N ALA A 189 7.54 -1.34 15.15
CA ALA A 189 8.33 -0.15 15.43
C ALA A 189 9.56 -0.06 14.52
N PHE A 190 10.27 -1.17 14.35
CA PHE A 190 11.42 -1.29 13.45
C PHE A 190 11.03 -1.02 11.99
N SER A 191 9.96 -1.65 11.51
CA SER A 191 9.44 -1.50 10.15
C SER A 191 9.01 -0.06 9.84
N ILE A 192 8.29 0.60 10.76
CA ILE A 192 7.86 1.99 10.62
C ILE A 192 9.07 2.93 10.61
N SER A 193 10.00 2.74 11.55
CA SER A 193 11.22 3.57 11.67
C SER A 193 12.05 3.52 10.38
N LEU A 194 12.28 2.32 9.84
CA LEU A 194 12.99 2.15 8.57
C LEU A 194 12.25 2.76 7.39
N SER A 195 10.93 2.55 7.30
CA SER A 195 10.11 3.06 6.19
C SER A 195 10.12 4.60 6.16
N LEU A 196 9.91 5.24 7.31
CA LEU A 196 9.85 6.71 7.42
C LEU A 196 11.23 7.37 7.45
N GLY A 197 12.20 6.78 8.15
CA GLY A 197 13.52 7.37 8.35
C GLY A 197 14.49 7.13 7.19
N TYR A 198 14.39 5.99 6.49
CA TYR A 198 15.40 5.58 5.51
C TYR A 198 14.90 5.59 4.06
N VAL A 199 13.69 5.07 3.80
CA VAL A 199 13.11 5.02 2.45
C VAL A 199 12.42 6.32 2.05
N ALA A 200 11.55 6.87 2.89
CA ALA A 200 10.78 8.07 2.53
C ALA A 200 11.64 9.27 2.10
N PRO A 201 12.81 9.57 2.73
CA PRO A 201 13.68 10.65 2.27
C PRO A 201 14.30 10.38 0.88
N ALA A 202 14.67 9.13 0.59
CA ALA A 202 15.21 8.78 -0.73
C ALA A 202 14.13 8.83 -1.82
N ALA A 203 12.93 8.35 -1.51
CA ALA A 203 11.78 8.37 -2.41
C ALA A 203 11.34 9.80 -2.73
N SER A 204 11.25 10.67 -1.72
CA SER A 204 10.91 12.09 -1.94
C SER A 204 11.92 12.79 -2.85
N LEU A 205 13.23 12.50 -2.70
CA LEU A 205 14.25 13.05 -3.57
C LEU A 205 14.13 12.52 -5.00
N ALA A 206 13.88 11.22 -5.18
CA ALA A 206 13.63 10.63 -6.50
C ALA A 206 12.40 11.27 -7.17
N ASN A 207 11.30 11.45 -6.44
CA ASN A 207 10.06 12.09 -6.92
C ASN A 207 10.26 13.55 -7.34
N ARG A 208 11.17 14.28 -6.70
CA ARG A 208 11.53 15.65 -7.11
C ARG A 208 12.27 15.67 -8.44
N TRP A 209 13.23 14.77 -8.64
CA TRP A 209 13.94 14.64 -9.91
C TRP A 209 13.04 14.13 -11.02
N ASP A 210 12.14 13.21 -10.69
CA ASP A 210 11.11 12.72 -11.58
C ASP A 210 10.24 13.90 -12.06
N THR A 211 9.76 14.75 -11.14
CA THR A 211 9.04 16.01 -11.44
C THR A 211 9.79 16.88 -12.45
N ARG A 212 11.09 17.09 -12.21
CA ARG A 212 11.96 17.92 -13.06
C ARG A 212 12.13 17.30 -14.45
N LEU A 213 12.30 15.98 -14.54
CA LEU A 213 12.46 15.25 -15.79
C LEU A 213 11.24 15.45 -16.70
N SER A 214 10.02 15.16 -16.24
CA SER A 214 8.85 15.35 -17.12
C SER A 214 8.48 16.82 -17.34
N GLY A 215 8.89 17.73 -16.45
CA GLY A 215 8.82 19.16 -16.74
C GLY A 215 9.70 19.55 -17.94
N ALA A 216 10.96 19.09 -17.95
CA ALA A 216 11.87 19.31 -19.07
C ALA A 216 11.42 18.63 -20.37
N LEU A 217 10.85 17.42 -20.28
CA LEU A 217 10.27 16.73 -21.45
C LEU A 217 9.07 17.50 -22.03
N ALA A 218 8.14 17.94 -21.18
CA ALA A 218 6.98 18.70 -21.63
C ALA A 218 7.40 20.01 -22.31
N ASP A 219 8.36 20.73 -21.73
CA ASP A 219 8.95 21.95 -22.29
C ASP A 219 9.60 21.72 -23.66
N ALA A 220 10.45 20.69 -23.76
CA ALA A 220 11.12 20.34 -25.02
C ALA A 220 10.13 19.98 -26.14
N VAL A 221 9.06 19.25 -25.81
CA VAL A 221 8.02 18.88 -26.79
C VAL A 221 7.18 20.10 -27.18
N SER A 222 6.76 20.93 -26.23
CA SER A 222 5.96 22.13 -26.50
C SER A 222 6.73 23.19 -27.30
N CYS A 223 8.04 23.30 -27.09
CA CYS A 223 8.91 24.28 -27.76
C CYS A 223 9.72 23.69 -28.92
N ASN A 224 9.33 22.52 -29.46
CA ASN A 224 10.09 21.82 -30.49
C ASN A 224 10.32 22.66 -31.77
N ALA A 225 9.38 23.53 -32.13
CA ALA A 225 9.54 24.45 -33.26
C ALA A 225 10.75 25.38 -33.11
N VAL A 226 11.04 25.84 -31.89
CA VAL A 226 12.20 26.69 -31.58
C VAL A 226 13.49 25.87 -31.67
N VAL A 227 13.48 24.64 -31.13
CA VAL A 227 14.64 23.74 -31.21
C VAL A 227 15.03 23.48 -32.66
N LYS A 228 14.05 23.15 -33.50
CA LYS A 228 14.22 22.94 -34.94
C LYS A 228 14.66 24.21 -35.67
N GLY A 229 14.05 25.36 -35.34
CA GLY A 229 14.38 26.65 -35.94
C GLY A 229 15.84 27.07 -35.74
N PHE A 230 16.46 26.66 -34.63
CA PHE A 230 17.87 26.92 -34.32
C PHE A 230 18.81 25.73 -34.56
N GLY A 231 18.32 24.59 -35.08
CA GLY A 231 19.13 23.37 -35.25
C GLY A 231 19.74 22.84 -33.94
N ALA A 232 19.09 23.11 -32.80
CA ALA A 232 19.67 22.91 -31.47
C ALA A 232 19.37 21.52 -30.85
N GLU A 233 19.10 20.53 -31.69
CA GLU A 233 18.61 19.20 -31.28
C GLU A 233 19.61 18.47 -30.38
N VAL A 234 20.87 18.38 -30.81
CA VAL A 234 21.96 17.74 -30.06
C VAL A 234 22.13 18.39 -28.68
N ARG A 235 21.97 19.71 -28.59
CA ARG A 235 22.06 20.45 -27.33
C ARG A 235 20.92 20.10 -26.37
N GLU A 236 19.70 19.94 -26.87
CA GLU A 236 18.58 19.50 -26.04
C GLU A 236 18.69 18.03 -25.62
N ASP A 237 19.19 17.16 -26.51
CA ASP A 237 19.47 15.76 -26.18
C ASP A 237 20.49 15.65 -25.03
N GLU A 238 21.59 16.40 -25.10
CA GLU A 238 22.58 16.47 -24.02
C GLU A 238 22.00 17.01 -22.71
N ARG A 239 21.17 18.07 -22.79
CA ARG A 239 20.48 18.64 -21.62
C ARG A 239 19.56 17.61 -20.96
N LEU A 240 18.78 16.88 -21.75
CA LEU A 240 17.87 15.84 -21.25
C LEU A 240 18.64 14.64 -20.69
N ALA A 241 19.69 14.18 -21.36
CA ALA A 241 20.55 13.08 -20.91
C ALA A 241 21.18 13.37 -19.53
N ASN A 242 21.59 14.62 -19.29
CA ASN A 242 22.11 15.07 -17.99
C ASN A 242 21.05 15.00 -16.88
N ILE A 243 19.80 15.38 -17.16
CA ILE A 243 18.69 15.28 -16.20
C ILE A 243 18.33 13.81 -15.95
N MET A 244 18.25 13.01 -17.01
CA MET A 244 17.95 11.58 -16.96
C MET A 244 18.97 10.81 -16.12
N THR A 245 20.26 11.09 -16.31
CA THR A 245 21.35 10.43 -15.56
C THR A 245 21.25 10.72 -14.05
N LYS A 246 20.94 11.97 -13.69
CA LYS A 246 20.71 12.37 -12.29
C LYS A 246 19.47 11.68 -11.72
N TRP A 247 18.37 11.64 -12.46
CA TRP A 247 17.16 10.93 -12.04
C TRP A 247 17.44 9.44 -11.83
N ARG A 248 18.10 8.76 -12.78
CA ARG A 248 18.45 7.34 -12.72
C ARG A 248 19.23 7.00 -11.45
N HIS A 249 20.25 7.78 -11.12
CA HIS A 249 21.05 7.53 -9.91
C HIS A 249 20.21 7.67 -8.62
N ARG A 250 19.30 8.66 -8.57
CA ARG A 250 18.44 8.90 -7.40
C ARG A 250 17.32 7.86 -7.29
N ALA A 251 16.72 7.47 -8.40
CA ALA A 251 15.72 6.40 -8.48
C ALA A 251 16.32 5.06 -8.04
N ARG A 252 17.48 4.67 -8.58
CA ARG A 252 18.20 3.47 -8.16
C ARG A 252 18.47 3.45 -6.66
N ARG A 253 18.92 4.58 -6.09
CA ARG A 253 19.14 4.68 -4.63
C ARG A 253 17.84 4.44 -3.86
N SER A 254 16.72 5.02 -4.29
CA SER A 254 15.43 4.79 -3.65
C SER A 254 15.00 3.33 -3.72
N TRP A 255 15.13 2.71 -4.89
CA TRP A 255 14.71 1.31 -5.11
C TRP A 255 15.56 0.33 -4.31
N VAL A 256 16.89 0.49 -4.34
CA VAL A 256 17.81 -0.35 -3.55
C VAL A 256 17.52 -0.23 -2.06
N ARG A 257 17.22 0.96 -1.55
CA ARG A 257 16.81 1.13 -0.14
C ARG A 257 15.50 0.40 0.18
N GLY A 258 14.54 0.42 -0.74
CA GLY A 258 13.31 -0.36 -0.62
C GLY A 258 13.59 -1.86 -0.55
N THR A 259 14.44 -2.38 -1.43
CA THR A 259 14.86 -3.79 -1.42
C THR A 259 15.56 -4.16 -0.11
N ILE A 260 16.51 -3.34 0.36
CA ILE A 260 17.22 -3.59 1.62
C ILE A 260 16.25 -3.66 2.80
N ILE A 261 15.28 -2.75 2.89
CA ILE A 261 14.27 -2.81 3.96
C ILE A 261 13.41 -4.06 3.85
N GLY A 262 12.97 -4.43 2.65
CA GLY A 262 12.21 -5.66 2.44
C GLY A 262 12.98 -6.91 2.89
N SER A 263 14.26 -7.01 2.54
CA SER A 263 15.13 -8.11 3.01
C SER A 263 15.32 -8.08 4.52
N THR A 264 15.53 -6.90 5.11
CA THR A 264 15.74 -6.74 6.56
C THR A 264 14.49 -7.11 7.36
N GLN A 265 13.31 -6.71 6.88
CA GLN A 265 12.01 -7.12 7.42
C GLN A 265 11.84 -8.64 7.34
N GLY A 266 12.17 -9.24 6.19
CA GLY A 266 12.14 -10.70 6.01
C GLY A 266 13.03 -11.45 7.01
N VAL A 267 14.28 -11.02 7.20
CA VAL A 267 15.20 -11.62 8.19
C VAL A 267 14.65 -11.48 9.61
N THR A 268 14.11 -10.31 9.95
CA THR A 268 13.52 -10.06 11.28
C THR A 268 12.30 -10.96 11.54
N LEU A 269 11.46 -11.19 10.53
CA LEU A 269 10.34 -12.12 10.62
C LEU A 269 10.79 -13.57 10.81
N VAL A 270 11.85 -14.00 10.12
CA VAL A 270 12.42 -15.35 10.32
C VAL A 270 12.96 -15.50 11.73
N ALA A 271 13.70 -14.51 12.24
CA ALA A 271 14.19 -14.50 13.62
C ALA A 271 13.04 -14.61 14.63
N LEU A 272 11.95 -13.85 14.43
CA LEU A 272 10.76 -13.94 15.27
C LEU A 272 10.13 -15.35 15.23
N ARG A 273 10.02 -15.96 14.04
CA ARG A 273 9.49 -17.33 13.90
C ARG A 273 10.37 -18.36 14.62
N VAL A 274 11.69 -18.26 14.50
CA VAL A 274 12.63 -19.15 15.21
C VAL A 274 12.50 -18.97 16.72
N ALA A 275 12.36 -17.74 17.22
CA ALA A 275 12.17 -17.50 18.65
C ALA A 275 10.87 -18.14 19.19
N VAL A 276 9.76 -18.02 18.45
CA VAL A 276 8.48 -18.63 18.82
C VAL A 276 8.56 -20.16 18.77
N VAL A 277 9.04 -20.73 17.66
CA VAL A 277 9.14 -22.20 17.52
C VAL A 277 10.15 -22.79 18.49
N GLY A 278 11.28 -22.11 18.71
CA GLY A 278 12.31 -22.53 19.67
C GLY A 278 11.85 -22.51 21.12
N TYR A 279 10.86 -21.68 21.47
CA TYR A 279 10.20 -21.75 22.78
C TYR A 279 9.18 -22.90 22.87
N ALA A 280 8.59 -23.32 21.74
CA ALA A 280 7.62 -24.41 21.70
C ALA A 280 8.26 -25.81 21.79
N LEU A 281 9.54 -25.94 21.42
CA LEU A 281 10.35 -27.16 21.51
C LEU A 281 10.92 -27.34 22.92
#